data_AF-A0AAD4G7D1-F1
#
_entry.id   AF-A0AAD4G7D1-F1
#
_cell.length_a   1.000
_cell.length_b   1.000
_cell.length_c   1.000
_cell.angle_alpha   90.00
_cell.angle_beta   90.00
_cell.angle_gamma   90.00
#
_symmetry.space_group_name_H-M   'P 1'
#
loop_
_entity.id
_entity.type
_entity.pdbx_description
1 polymer ?
#
loop_
_entity_poly.entity_id
_entity_poly.type
_entity_poly.pdbx_seq_one_letter_code
_entity_poly.pdbx_strand_id
1 'polypeptide(L)'
;MQHKYIHACPNWRGEGPRCDCVFIVTNLEAPGFRGMDVTWMLSFFSFNFQGSLYLCAVIHWYDRVGKSPDEPVVTAARQPKITIIHVESIFQAAHLAAPLPSQGIHPNNSYNQ
;
A
#
# COMPACT_ATOMS: atom_id res chain seq x y z
N MET A 1 -3.45 22.62 -9.19
CA MET A 1 -3.53 21.70 -8.03
C MET A 1 -3.83 20.30 -8.56
N GLN A 2 -3.12 19.28 -8.10
CA GLN A 2 -3.35 17.89 -8.50
C GLN A 2 -4.06 17.16 -7.34
N HIS A 3 -5.25 16.63 -7.59
CA HIS A 3 -6.01 15.85 -6.60
C HIS A 3 -5.71 14.37 -6.82
N LYS A 4 -5.22 13.68 -5.78
CA LYS A 4 -5.09 12.22 -5.77
C LYS A 4 -6.28 11.64 -5.00
N TYR A 5 -6.95 10.67 -5.59
CA TYR A 5 -8.02 9.93 -4.94
C TYR A 5 -7.52 8.57 -4.49
N ILE A 6 -8.07 8.08 -3.38
CA ILE A 6 -7.83 6.72 -2.90
C ILE A 6 -9.15 5.97 -2.99
N HIS A 7 -9.15 4.83 -3.67
CA HIS A 7 -10.32 4.01 -3.94
C HIS A 7 -10.37 2.78 -3.02
N ALA A 8 -11.54 2.52 -2.44
CA ALA A 8 -11.90 1.23 -1.86
C ALA A 8 -13.32 0.88 -2.24
N CYS A 9 -13.46 0.43 -3.48
CA CYS A 9 -14.72 0.04 -4.06
C CYS A 9 -14.73 -1.48 -4.20
N PRO A 10 -15.36 -2.25 -3.29
CA PRO A 10 -15.40 -3.71 -3.37
C PRO A 10 -16.15 -4.23 -4.61
N ASN A 11 -17.02 -3.39 -5.19
CA ASN A 11 -17.66 -3.64 -6.48
C ASN A 11 -17.56 -2.39 -7.36
N TRP A 12 -16.51 -2.33 -8.16
CA TRP A 12 -16.26 -1.26 -9.13
C TRP A 12 -16.81 -1.67 -10.49
N ARG A 13 -17.77 -0.89 -11.01
CA ARG A 13 -18.40 -1.08 -12.33
C ARG A 13 -19.03 -2.47 -12.58
N GLY A 14 -19.29 -3.26 -11.53
CA GLY A 14 -19.82 -4.61 -11.68
C GLY A 14 -18.76 -5.66 -12.04
N GLU A 15 -17.49 -5.28 -12.11
CA GLU A 15 -16.41 -6.14 -12.63
C GLU A 15 -15.54 -6.72 -11.51
N GLY A 16 -15.56 -6.14 -10.31
CA GLY A 16 -14.80 -6.63 -9.17
C GLY A 16 -14.27 -5.49 -8.28
N PRO A 17 -13.44 -5.82 -7.27
CA PRO A 17 -12.91 -4.83 -6.36
C PRO A 17 -11.88 -3.93 -7.03
N ARG A 18 -12.00 -2.62 -6.78
CA ARG A 18 -10.98 -1.61 -7.05
C ARG A 18 -10.57 -0.97 -5.73
N CYS A 19 -9.50 -1.50 -5.18
CA CYS A 19 -8.93 -1.09 -3.89
C CYS A 19 -7.47 -0.67 -4.10
N ASP A 20 -7.13 0.54 -3.71
CA ASP A 20 -5.78 1.08 -3.86
C ASP A 20 -4.87 0.63 -2.71
N CYS A 21 -3.57 0.58 -2.99
CA CYS A 21 -2.57 0.52 -1.93
C CYS A 21 -2.30 1.91 -1.38
N VAL A 22 -1.88 2.01 -0.13
CA VAL A 22 -1.56 3.27 0.53
C VAL A 22 -0.29 3.16 1.36
N PHE A 23 0.44 4.26 1.44
CA PHE A 23 1.45 4.46 2.46
C PHE A 23 0.77 4.91 3.76
N ILE A 24 1.06 4.23 4.85
CA ILE A 24 0.60 4.58 6.19
C ILE A 24 1.80 4.91 7.06
N VAL A 25 1.68 5.92 7.92
CA VAL A 25 2.72 6.28 8.87
C VAL A 25 2.60 5.36 10.10
N THR A 26 3.63 4.57 10.35
CA THR A 26 3.71 3.62 11.48
C THR A 26 4.74 4.00 12.53
N ASN A 27 5.71 4.86 12.19
CA ASN A 27 6.68 5.41 13.14
C ASN A 27 7.06 6.85 12.75
N LEU A 28 6.65 7.82 13.56
CA LEU A 28 6.92 9.26 13.33
C LEU A 28 8.38 9.65 13.56
N GLU A 29 9.11 8.88 14.38
CA GLU A 29 10.52 9.15 14.70
C GLU A 29 11.47 8.61 13.62
N ALA A 30 10.99 7.73 12.75
CA ALA A 30 11.78 7.16 11.69
C ALA A 30 11.82 8.08 10.46
N PRO A 31 13.01 8.40 9.92
CA PRO A 31 13.13 9.34 8.82
C PRO A 31 12.62 8.77 7.49
N GLY A 32 11.81 9.56 6.79
CA GLY A 32 11.30 9.27 5.44
C GLY A 32 10.45 8.00 5.37
N PHE A 33 10.60 7.23 4.30
CA PHE A 33 9.82 5.99 4.08
C PHE A 33 10.08 4.89 5.11
N ARG A 34 11.14 5.00 5.94
CA ARG A 34 11.39 4.01 7.01
C ARG A 34 10.31 4.03 8.09
N GLY A 35 9.63 5.16 8.26
CA GLY A 35 8.50 5.30 9.18
C GLY A 35 7.15 4.94 8.58
N MET A 36 7.12 4.39 7.36
CA MET A 36 5.88 4.11 6.64
C MET A 36 5.78 2.67 6.20
N ASP A 37 4.58 2.11 6.21
CA ASP A 37 4.23 0.81 5.64
C ASP A 37 3.35 0.95 4.41
N VAL A 38 3.42 -0.04 3.51
CA VAL A 38 2.45 -0.17 2.41
C VAL A 38 1.37 -1.15 2.84
N THR A 39 0.12 -0.77 2.63
CA THR A 39 -1.04 -1.63 2.96
C THR A 39 -2.09 -1.54 1.87
N TRP A 40 -2.94 -2.55 1.78
CA TRP A 40 -4.06 -2.59 0.84
C TRP A 40 -5.33 -2.11 1.52
N MET A 41 -5.97 -1.08 0.95
CA MET A 41 -7.10 -0.41 1.58
C MET A 41 -8.41 -1.09 1.19
N LEU A 42 -9.13 -1.63 2.17
CA LEU A 42 -10.33 -2.45 1.94
C LEU A 42 -11.62 -1.63 1.96
N SER A 43 -11.71 -0.65 2.86
CA SER A 43 -12.90 0.20 3.02
C SER A 43 -12.62 1.44 3.87
N PHE A 44 -13.41 2.49 3.66
CA PHE A 44 -13.53 3.62 4.58
C PHE A 44 -14.86 3.56 5.33
N PHE A 45 -14.85 3.94 6.60
CA PHE A 45 -16.07 4.08 7.39
C PHE A 45 -15.88 5.16 8.45
N SER A 46 -16.99 5.59 9.04
CA SER A 46 -16.95 6.50 10.18
C SER A 46 -17.94 6.03 11.24
N PHE A 47 -17.65 6.36 12.49
CA PHE A 47 -18.55 6.09 13.61
C PHE A 47 -18.43 7.19 14.66
N ASN A 48 -19.49 7.38 15.45
CA ASN A 48 -19.47 8.29 16.58
C ASN A 48 -19.21 7.51 17.87
N PHE A 49 -18.28 7.99 18.69
CA PHE A 49 -18.02 7.44 20.01
C PHE A 49 -17.73 8.59 20.99
N GLN A 50 -18.45 8.61 22.11
CA GLN A 50 -18.33 9.66 23.14
C GLN A 50 -18.42 11.10 22.59
N GLY A 51 -19.32 11.33 21.63
CA GLY A 51 -19.51 12.63 21.00
C GLY A 51 -18.44 13.05 20.00
N SER A 52 -17.48 12.18 19.69
CA SER A 52 -16.45 12.40 18.68
C SER A 52 -16.69 11.54 17.44
N LEU A 53 -16.57 12.13 16.25
CA LEU A 53 -16.61 11.43 14.97
C LEU A 53 -15.21 10.88 14.65
N TYR A 54 -15.13 9.56 14.46
CA TYR A 54 -13.90 8.89 14.05
C TYR A 54 -13.98 8.53 12.57
N LEU A 55 -12.97 8.95 11.81
CA LEU A 55 -12.80 8.59 10.41
C LEU A 55 -11.79 7.46 10.32
N CYS A 56 -12.23 6.30 9.83
CA CYS A 56 -11.44 5.08 9.87
C CYS A 56 -11.32 4.41 8.50
N ALA A 57 -10.26 3.62 8.35
CA ALA A 57 -10.06 2.75 7.23
C ALA A 57 -9.81 1.31 7.71
N VAL A 58 -10.35 0.34 6.99
CA VAL A 58 -10.00 -1.07 7.14
C VAL A 58 -8.89 -1.37 6.14
N ILE A 59 -7.78 -1.93 6.62
CA ILE A 59 -6.61 -2.23 5.82
C ILE A 59 -6.20 -3.69 5.94
N HIS A 60 -5.55 -4.20 4.90
CA HIS A 60 -4.82 -5.46 4.89
C HIS A 60 -3.32 -5.14 4.85
N TRP A 61 -2.55 -5.66 5.80
CA TRP A 61 -1.11 -5.47 5.86
C TRP A 61 -0.34 -6.37 4.89
N TYR A 62 0.60 -5.79 4.14
CA TYR A 62 1.61 -6.60 3.48
C TYR A 62 2.70 -7.02 4.48
N ASP A 63 3.16 -8.25 4.37
CA ASP A 63 4.33 -8.71 5.12
C ASP A 63 5.60 -8.20 4.43
N ARG A 64 6.50 -7.59 5.19
CA ARG A 64 7.84 -7.25 4.69
C ARG A 64 8.72 -8.50 4.74
N VAL A 65 8.93 -9.16 3.60
CA VAL A 65 9.80 -10.32 3.50
C VAL A 65 11.16 -9.88 2.94
N GLY A 66 12.14 -9.65 3.82
CA GLY A 66 13.51 -9.34 3.41
C GLY A 66 13.71 -7.94 2.79
N LYS A 67 14.82 -7.77 2.06
CA LYS A 67 15.23 -6.50 1.39
C LYS A 67 15.30 -6.63 -0.14
N SER A 68 15.18 -7.83 -0.69
CA SER A 68 15.18 -8.12 -2.13
C SER A 68 13.74 -8.16 -2.65
N PRO A 69 13.51 -7.92 -3.95
CA PRO A 69 12.22 -8.21 -4.56
C PRO A 69 11.82 -9.65 -4.27
N ASP A 70 10.60 -9.86 -3.81
CA ASP A 70 10.06 -11.20 -3.62
C ASP A 70 9.96 -11.92 -4.98
N GLU A 71 10.33 -13.20 -5.03
CA GLU A 71 9.70 -14.08 -6.01
C GLU A 71 8.19 -14.07 -5.71
N PRO A 72 7.29 -14.07 -6.72
CA PRO A 72 5.85 -13.98 -6.49
C PRO A 72 5.34 -15.19 -5.71
N VAL A 73 5.46 -15.15 -4.39
CA VAL A 73 4.98 -16.17 -3.49
C VAL A 73 3.50 -15.92 -3.28
N VAL A 74 2.68 -16.60 -4.07
CA VAL A 74 1.27 -16.82 -3.72
C VAL A 74 1.24 -17.88 -2.62
N THR A 75 1.56 -17.51 -1.37
CA THR A 75 1.33 -18.41 -0.23
C THR A 75 -0.16 -18.47 0.04
N ALA A 76 -0.81 -19.53 -0.45
CA ALA A 76 -2.21 -19.87 -0.24
C ALA A 76 -2.59 -20.23 1.22
N ALA A 77 -1.79 -19.81 2.22
CA ALA A 77 -1.92 -20.27 3.61
C ALA A 77 -1.73 -19.19 4.69
N ARG A 78 -1.45 -17.93 4.34
CA ARG A 78 -1.31 -16.87 5.35
C ARG A 78 -2.66 -16.25 5.66
N GLN A 79 -3.01 -16.19 6.95
CA GLN A 79 -4.20 -15.48 7.39
C GLN A 79 -4.05 -13.99 7.08
N PRO A 80 -5.07 -13.35 6.50
CA PRO A 80 -5.01 -11.93 6.17
C PRO A 80 -4.87 -11.13 7.47
N LYS A 81 -3.79 -10.35 7.59
CA LYS A 81 -3.62 -9.44 8.72
C LYS A 81 -4.45 -8.19 8.43
N ILE A 82 -5.64 -8.10 9.01
CA ILE A 82 -6.57 -6.99 8.85
C ILE A 82 -6.57 -6.12 10.10
N THR A 83 -6.62 -4.80 9.94
CA THR A 83 -6.66 -3.84 11.06
C THR A 83 -7.46 -2.60 10.70
N ILE A 84 -7.98 -1.91 11.72
CA ILE A 84 -8.61 -0.60 11.58
C ILE A 84 -7.58 0.48 11.94
N ILE A 85 -7.45 1.49 11.09
CA ILE A 85 -6.59 2.66 11.33
C ILE A 85 -7.41 3.95 11.25
N HIS A 86 -6.87 5.02 11.84
CA HIS A 86 -7.39 6.36 11.61
C HIS A 86 -7.00 6.83 10.20
N VAL A 87 -7.89 7.55 9.51
CA VAL A 87 -7.61 8.04 8.14
C VAL A 87 -6.42 8.98 8.10
N GLU A 88 -6.14 9.73 9.18
CA GLU A 88 -4.97 10.62 9.27
C GLU A 88 -3.62 9.88 9.27
N SER A 89 -3.62 8.58 9.55
CA SER A 89 -2.39 7.78 9.43
C SER A 89 -2.02 7.50 7.97
N ILE A 90 -2.92 7.76 7.01
CA ILE A 90 -2.67 7.58 5.58
C ILE A 90 -1.89 8.77 5.04
N PHE A 91 -0.70 8.52 4.50
CA PHE A 91 0.14 9.55 3.90
C PHE A 91 -0.29 9.85 2.46
N GLN A 92 -0.39 8.82 1.61
CA GLN A 92 -0.88 8.93 0.22
C GLN A 92 -1.15 7.56 -0.40
N ALA A 93 -1.81 7.55 -1.56
CA ALA A 93 -1.91 6.37 -2.43
C ALA A 93 -0.51 5.86 -2.86
N ALA A 94 -0.36 4.54 -2.90
CA ALA A 94 0.81 3.83 -3.33
C ALA A 94 0.47 2.96 -4.55
N HIS A 95 1.43 2.83 -5.47
CA HIS A 95 1.33 1.89 -6.58
C HIS A 95 2.40 0.82 -6.39
N LEU A 96 1.98 -0.44 -6.34
CA LEU A 96 2.90 -1.57 -6.37
C LEU A 96 3.31 -1.81 -7.82
N ALA A 97 4.61 -1.64 -8.11
CA ALA A 97 5.18 -2.05 -9.38
C ALA A 97 5.58 -3.52 -9.31
N ALA A 98 5.28 -4.29 -10.37
CA ALA A 98 5.79 -5.63 -10.48
C ALA A 98 7.34 -5.61 -10.50
N PRO A 99 8.01 -6.62 -9.94
CA PRO A 99 9.45 -6.77 -10.10
C PRO A 99 9.80 -6.77 -11.59
N LEU A 100 10.76 -5.94 -12.02
CA LEU A 100 11.31 -6.08 -13.36
C LEU A 100 12.00 -7.45 -13.44
N PRO A 101 11.78 -8.23 -14.51
CA PRO A 101 12.58 -9.42 -14.74
C PRO A 101 14.05 -9.01 -14.80
N SER A 102 14.91 -9.71 -14.08
CA SER A 102 16.35 -9.50 -14.08
C SER A 102 16.95 -9.93 -15.42
N GLN A 103 16.62 -9.23 -16.51
CA GLN A 103 17.45 -9.28 -17.71
C GLN A 103 18.70 -8.48 -17.38
N GLY A 104 19.86 -9.14 -17.44
CA GLY A 104 21.16 -8.53 -17.21
C GLY A 104 21.26 -7.23 -17.97
N ILE A 105 21.34 -6.12 -17.23
CA ILE A 105 21.67 -4.82 -17.80
C ILE A 105 23.09 -4.98 -18.32
N HIS A 106 23.23 -5.26 -19.61
CA HIS A 106 24.52 -5.19 -20.26
C HIS A 106 24.95 -3.72 -20.20
N PRO A 107 26.09 -3.37 -19.58
CA PRO A 107 26.56 -2.00 -19.60
C PRO A 107 26.76 -1.61 -21.07
N ASN A 108 26.03 -0.59 -21.50
CA ASN A 108 26.18 -0.02 -22.83
C ASN A 108 27.47 0.80 -22.81
N ASN A 109 28.58 0.22 -23.29
CA ASN A 109 29.90 0.85 -23.40
C ASN A 109 29.98 1.86 -24.56
N SER A 110 28.92 2.65 -24.80
CA SER A 110 28.86 3.61 -25.89
C SER A 110 29.32 5.02 -25.47
N TYR A 111 30.37 5.10 -24.66
CA TYR A 111 31.14 6.33 -24.45
C TYR A 111 32.63 5.98 -24.59
N ASN A 112 33.05 5.70 -25.82
CA ASN A 112 34.43 5.79 -26.30
C ASN A 112 34.42 5.55 -27.82
N GLN A 113 34.12 6.60 -28.59
CA GLN A 113 34.70 6.91 -29.89
C GLN A 113 34.29 8.31 -30.33
#